data_AF-A0A2E0Q6F4-F1
#
_entry.id   AF-A0A2E0Q6F4-F1
#
_cell.length_a   1.000
_cell.length_b   1.000
_cell.length_c   1.000
_cell.angle_alpha   90.00
_cell.angle_beta   90.00
_cell.angle_gamma   90.00
#
_symmetry.space_group_name_H-M   'P 1'
#
loop_
_entity.id
_entity.type
_entity.pdbx_description
1 polymer ?
#
loop_
_entity_poly.entity_id
_entity_poly.type
_entity_poly.pdbx_seq_one_letter_code
_entity_poly.pdbx_strand_id
1 'polypeptide(L)'
;MRNLVIGMAMASTVLASPALARDDQWYVQVQGGPMLVEDLDFDVNGQVENLTADYDTGYDFGGVIGYDFGPFRLEAEGSYRAADINSIQVGSEGFPLQLPGLPVRSLTPSTAPATGDISSLSFLVNGLFDLGDDDGLQGFIGGGVGVARTQASISINPTNTPGLDDSDTGFAWQLLGGVRAPLTDRIDAGLTYRFYNAEDVQLVDLLGNSLEGRFRSHSLLGTLTYNFGEPAAPPPPPPPPPPPPPPPPPPPPPPPPPPAVKCNTGPYIVFFNWDRSDITPEAAQVLNNAVSAYQNCGSASVMLAGYTDRSGTEQYNLGLAARRNASVRSYMTGRGIPDARISSEAFGEANPRVPTADGVRELQNRRVEITYGPGSGM
;
A
#
# COMPACT_ATOMS: atom_id res chain seq x y z
N MET A 1 39.80 -16.81 -25.56
CA MET A 1 39.09 -17.25 -24.34
C MET A 1 38.91 -16.06 -23.41
N ARG A 2 37.72 -15.46 -23.38
CA ARG A 2 37.32 -14.50 -22.35
C ARG A 2 36.01 -15.00 -21.76
N ASN A 3 36.10 -15.49 -20.52
CA ASN A 3 34.94 -15.95 -19.75
C ASN A 3 34.28 -14.74 -19.11
N LEU A 4 33.02 -14.46 -19.46
CA LEU A 4 32.18 -13.52 -18.73
C LEU A 4 31.08 -14.31 -18.02
N VAL A 5 31.10 -14.22 -16.70
CA VAL A 5 30.10 -14.74 -15.78
C VAL A 5 28.98 -13.70 -15.71
N ILE A 6 27.77 -14.05 -16.15
CA ILE A 6 26.59 -13.21 -16.00
C ILE A 6 25.85 -13.68 -14.75
N GLY A 7 25.98 -12.90 -13.66
CA GLY A 7 25.13 -13.02 -12.48
C GLY A 7 24.05 -11.95 -12.55
N MET A 8 22.80 -12.35 -12.74
CA MET A 8 21.66 -11.42 -12.73
C MET A 8 20.91 -11.58 -11.40
N ALA A 9 20.90 -10.51 -10.63
CA ALA A 9 20.35 -10.43 -9.29
C ALA A 9 18.82 -10.36 -9.32
N MET A 10 18.17 -11.10 -8.42
CA MET A 10 16.74 -10.99 -8.13
C MET A 10 16.46 -9.67 -7.42
N ALA A 11 15.53 -8.87 -7.95
CA ALA A 11 14.94 -7.74 -7.24
C ALA A 11 13.47 -8.05 -6.92
N SER A 12 13.18 -7.93 -5.63
CA SER A 12 12.00 -8.36 -4.88
C SER A 12 10.84 -7.37 -4.92
N THR A 13 9.62 -7.93 -5.01
CA THR A 13 8.33 -7.50 -4.44
C THR A 13 7.94 -6.01 -4.41
N VAL A 14 6.84 -5.68 -5.09
CA VAL A 14 5.95 -4.57 -4.74
C VAL A 14 4.51 -5.08 -4.69
N LEU A 15 3.79 -4.71 -3.63
CA LEU A 15 2.38 -4.98 -3.37
C LEU A 15 1.49 -3.95 -4.10
N ALA A 16 0.45 -4.36 -4.83
CA ALA A 16 -0.76 -3.54 -5.03
C ALA A 16 -2.00 -4.35 -5.48
N SER A 17 -3.04 -4.29 -4.64
CA SER A 17 -4.52 -4.35 -4.84
C SER A 17 -5.20 -5.17 -5.95
N PRO A 18 -6.37 -5.81 -5.66
CA PRO A 18 -7.12 -6.58 -6.63
C PRO A 18 -8.00 -5.67 -7.51
N ALA A 19 -7.78 -5.73 -8.81
CA ALA A 19 -8.81 -5.46 -9.80
C ALA A 19 -8.63 -6.45 -10.94
N LEU A 20 -9.72 -7.17 -11.27
CA LEU A 20 -9.78 -8.16 -12.33
C LEU A 20 -9.40 -7.53 -13.68
N ALA A 21 -8.19 -7.87 -14.13
CA ALA A 21 -7.58 -7.66 -15.43
C ALA A 21 -6.35 -8.59 -15.46
N ARG A 22 -5.72 -8.83 -16.61
CA ARG A 22 -4.57 -9.75 -16.74
C ARG A 22 -3.27 -9.16 -16.16
N ASP A 23 -3.41 -8.25 -15.20
CA ASP A 23 -2.39 -7.46 -14.55
C ASP A 23 -1.66 -8.30 -13.48
N ASP A 24 -0.40 -7.95 -13.22
CA ASP A 24 0.43 -8.50 -12.13
C ASP A 24 0.74 -10.00 -12.20
N GLN A 25 1.11 -10.48 -13.39
CA GLN A 25 1.47 -11.89 -13.57
C GLN A 25 2.75 -12.11 -14.38
N TRP A 26 3.43 -13.20 -14.03
CA TRP A 26 4.51 -13.74 -14.84
C TRP A 26 3.95 -14.44 -16.07
N TYR A 27 4.72 -14.41 -17.16
CA TYR A 27 4.48 -15.22 -18.34
C TYR A 27 5.78 -15.69 -18.98
N VAL A 28 5.65 -16.74 -19.78
CA VAL A 28 6.69 -17.16 -20.73
C VAL A 28 6.12 -17.10 -22.13
N GLN A 29 6.94 -16.69 -23.09
CA GLN A 29 6.55 -16.64 -24.49
C GLN A 29 7.60 -17.33 -25.35
N VAL A 30 7.14 -18.05 -26.36
CA VAL A 30 7.95 -18.52 -27.48
C VAL A 30 7.53 -17.78 -28.74
N GLN A 31 8.49 -17.45 -29.57
CA GLN A 31 8.26 -16.65 -30.78
C GLN A 31 9.13 -17.15 -31.92
N GLY A 32 8.59 -17.12 -33.13
CA GLY A 32 9.35 -17.47 -34.32
C GLY A 32 8.67 -17.08 -35.62
N GLY A 33 9.48 -16.85 -36.66
CA GLY A 33 8.95 -16.51 -37.98
C GLY A 33 10.02 -16.13 -39.00
N PRO A 34 9.57 -15.76 -40.22
CA PRO A 34 10.46 -15.28 -41.27
C PRO A 34 11.08 -13.93 -40.92
N MET A 35 12.29 -13.72 -41.43
CA MET A 35 13.08 -12.50 -41.28
C MET A 35 13.60 -12.04 -42.64
N LEU A 36 13.50 -10.74 -42.90
CA LEU A 36 14.18 -10.08 -44.01
C LEU A 36 15.38 -9.32 -43.44
N VAL A 37 16.55 -9.52 -44.01
CA VAL A 37 17.78 -8.80 -43.66
C VAL A 37 17.90 -7.62 -44.61
N GLU A 38 18.22 -6.43 -44.10
CA GLU A 38 18.60 -5.32 -44.96
C GLU A 38 19.98 -5.59 -45.57
N ASP A 39 20.20 -5.16 -46.82
CA ASP A 39 21.50 -5.32 -47.48
C ASP A 39 22.63 -4.81 -46.55
N LEU A 40 23.66 -5.63 -46.39
CA LEU A 40 24.71 -5.38 -45.42
C LEU A 40 25.92 -4.76 -46.11
N ASP A 41 26.10 -3.47 -45.88
CA ASP A 41 27.25 -2.72 -46.35
C ASP A 41 28.37 -2.75 -45.29
N PHE A 42 29.55 -3.21 -45.70
CA PHE A 42 30.76 -3.16 -44.91
C PHE A 42 31.73 -2.11 -45.45
N ASP A 43 32.21 -1.29 -44.53
CA ASP A 43 33.35 -0.42 -44.74
C ASP A 43 34.62 -1.24 -44.58
N VAL A 44 35.45 -1.31 -45.62
CA VAL A 44 36.69 -2.12 -45.62
C VAL A 44 37.87 -1.17 -45.48
N ASN A 45 38.64 -1.30 -44.39
CA ASN A 45 39.77 -0.41 -44.09
C ASN A 45 39.41 1.10 -44.13
N GLY A 46 38.16 1.45 -43.80
CA GLY A 46 37.64 2.81 -43.82
C GLY A 46 37.23 3.34 -45.21
N GLN A 47 37.20 2.48 -46.25
CA GLN A 47 36.54 2.78 -47.53
C GLN A 47 35.07 2.39 -47.46
N VAL A 48 34.20 3.36 -47.72
CA VAL A 48 32.74 3.25 -47.57
C VAL A 48 32.14 2.27 -48.56
N GLU A 49 31.21 1.42 -48.11
CA GLU A 49 30.40 0.52 -48.95
C GLU A 49 31.25 -0.36 -49.90
N ASN A 50 32.40 -0.84 -49.42
CA ASN A 50 33.34 -1.59 -50.24
C ASN A 50 33.00 -3.09 -50.32
N LEU A 51 32.10 -3.59 -49.49
CA LEU A 51 31.54 -4.93 -49.62
C LEU A 51 30.05 -4.89 -49.25
N THR A 52 29.17 -5.21 -50.20
CA THR A 52 27.73 -5.39 -49.96
C THR A 52 27.39 -6.86 -50.06
N ALA A 53 26.66 -7.39 -49.07
CA ALA A 53 26.17 -8.77 -49.09
C ALA A 53 24.64 -8.80 -49.22
N ASP A 54 24.16 -9.57 -50.21
CA ASP A 54 22.75 -9.81 -50.46
C ASP A 54 22.30 -11.12 -49.78
N TYR A 55 21.19 -11.07 -49.05
CA TYR A 55 20.67 -12.19 -48.27
C TYR A 55 19.33 -12.69 -48.79
N ASP A 56 19.10 -13.99 -48.62
CA ASP A 56 17.77 -14.59 -48.75
C ASP A 56 16.93 -14.35 -47.48
N THR A 57 15.64 -14.68 -47.56
CA THR A 57 14.78 -14.69 -46.37
C THR A 57 15.33 -15.62 -45.31
N GLY A 58 15.62 -15.07 -44.13
CA GLY A 58 16.10 -15.80 -42.96
C GLY A 58 14.98 -16.19 -42.00
N TYR A 59 15.38 -16.63 -40.81
CA TYR A 59 14.49 -16.95 -39.70
C TYR A 59 14.95 -16.29 -38.41
N ASP A 60 13.98 -16.05 -37.52
CA ASP A 60 14.17 -15.48 -36.19
C ASP A 60 13.36 -16.31 -35.20
N PHE A 61 13.99 -16.75 -34.11
CA PHE A 61 13.37 -17.54 -33.06
C PHE A 61 13.87 -17.10 -31.69
N GLY A 62 12.98 -17.06 -30.70
CA GLY A 62 13.34 -16.63 -29.36
C GLY A 62 12.39 -17.10 -28.27
N GLY A 63 12.84 -16.88 -27.04
CA GLY A 63 12.08 -17.10 -25.83
C GLY A 63 12.14 -15.87 -24.93
N VAL A 64 11.02 -15.59 -24.27
CA VAL A 64 10.84 -14.45 -23.38
C VAL A 64 10.34 -14.93 -22.02
N ILE A 65 10.87 -14.33 -20.97
CA ILE A 65 10.28 -14.33 -19.63
C ILE A 65 9.86 -12.90 -19.35
N GLY A 66 8.58 -12.69 -19.05
CA GLY A 66 8.03 -11.36 -18.84
C GLY A 66 7.18 -11.27 -17.59
N TYR A 67 6.99 -10.03 -17.14
CA TYR A 67 6.03 -9.67 -16.11
C TYR A 67 5.11 -8.59 -16.64
N ASP A 68 3.81 -8.81 -16.46
CA ASP A 68 2.75 -7.91 -16.88
C ASP A 68 2.33 -7.01 -15.71
N PHE A 69 2.40 -5.69 -15.87
CA PHE A 69 1.96 -4.70 -14.89
C PHE A 69 0.63 -4.03 -15.30
N GLY A 70 -0.08 -4.60 -16.28
CA GLY A 70 -1.28 -4.06 -16.90
C GLY A 70 -0.97 -3.25 -18.16
N PRO A 71 -0.97 -1.90 -18.12
CA PRO A 71 -0.66 -1.10 -19.31
C PRO A 71 0.81 -1.19 -19.77
N PHE A 72 1.68 -1.82 -18.96
CA PHE A 72 3.11 -1.91 -19.22
C PHE A 72 3.62 -3.33 -18.94
N ARG A 73 4.49 -3.85 -19.81
CA ARG A 73 5.18 -5.13 -19.62
C ARG A 73 6.69 -4.97 -19.66
N LEU A 74 7.37 -5.74 -18.83
CA LEU A 74 8.83 -5.85 -18.84
C LEU A 74 9.22 -7.27 -19.23
N GLU A 75 10.12 -7.40 -20.20
CA GLU A 75 10.53 -8.68 -20.76
C GLU A 75 12.05 -8.85 -20.75
N ALA A 76 12.51 -10.05 -20.41
CA ALA A 76 13.84 -10.51 -20.70
C ALA A 76 13.77 -11.52 -21.85
N GLU A 77 14.54 -11.28 -22.91
CA GLU A 77 14.51 -12.04 -24.15
C GLU A 77 15.87 -12.68 -24.45
N GLY A 78 15.85 -13.94 -24.90
CA GLY A 78 16.94 -14.56 -25.64
C GLY A 78 16.47 -14.97 -27.03
N SER A 79 17.14 -14.50 -28.09
CA SER A 79 16.76 -14.80 -29.48
C SER A 79 17.95 -15.12 -30.38
N TYR A 80 17.72 -15.98 -31.36
CA TYR A 80 18.65 -16.36 -32.41
C TYR A 80 18.02 -16.07 -33.77
N ARG A 81 18.80 -15.45 -34.64
CA ARG A 81 18.39 -15.06 -36.00
C ARG A 81 19.51 -15.38 -36.98
N ALA A 82 19.15 -15.90 -38.15
CA ALA A 82 20.12 -16.24 -39.19
C ALA A 82 19.53 -16.07 -40.60
N ALA A 83 20.39 -15.73 -41.55
CA ALA A 83 20.06 -15.66 -42.98
C ALA A 83 21.24 -16.14 -43.83
N ASP A 84 20.92 -16.81 -44.94
CA ASP A 84 21.90 -17.30 -45.90
C ASP A 84 22.27 -16.21 -46.92
N ILE A 85 23.53 -16.22 -47.34
CA ILE A 85 24.08 -15.29 -48.32
C ILE A 85 23.92 -15.86 -49.73
N ASN A 86 23.48 -15.03 -50.66
CA ASN A 86 23.38 -15.37 -52.08
C ASN A 86 24.58 -14.89 -52.90
N SER A 87 24.98 -13.66 -52.61
CA SER A 87 25.73 -12.82 -53.53
C SER A 87 26.48 -11.79 -52.72
N ILE A 88 27.69 -11.49 -53.17
CA ILE A 88 28.45 -10.36 -52.66
C ILE A 88 28.82 -9.44 -53.82
N GLN A 89 28.76 -8.14 -53.56
CA GLN A 89 29.33 -7.11 -54.40
C GLN A 89 30.61 -6.61 -53.76
N VAL A 90 31.72 -6.83 -54.44
CA VAL A 90 33.05 -6.49 -53.96
C VAL A 90 33.52 -5.19 -54.60
N GLY A 91 34.02 -4.27 -53.79
CA GLY A 91 34.60 -2.98 -54.17
C GLY A 91 36.11 -3.03 -54.40
N SER A 92 36.77 -1.87 -54.37
CA SER A 92 38.18 -1.70 -54.72
C SER A 92 39.18 -2.34 -53.76
N GLU A 93 38.86 -2.49 -52.47
CA GLU A 93 39.76 -3.22 -51.54
C GLU A 93 39.76 -4.74 -51.80
N GLY A 94 38.75 -5.21 -52.54
CA GLY A 94 38.57 -6.60 -52.89
C GLY A 94 38.08 -7.48 -51.73
N PHE A 95 38.02 -8.80 -51.97
CA PHE A 95 37.59 -9.79 -50.98
C PHE A 95 38.48 -11.04 -51.04
N PRO A 96 38.91 -11.63 -49.91
CA PRO A 96 39.79 -12.78 -49.89
C PRO A 96 39.24 -14.02 -50.59
N LEU A 97 40.09 -14.62 -51.41
CA LEU A 97 39.84 -15.85 -52.13
C LEU A 97 41.01 -16.82 -51.91
N GLN A 98 40.74 -17.97 -51.29
CA GLN A 98 41.73 -19.01 -51.05
C GLN A 98 41.43 -20.26 -51.90
N LEU A 99 42.21 -20.46 -52.95
CA LEU A 99 42.11 -21.67 -53.79
C LEU A 99 43.01 -22.79 -53.21
N PRO A 100 42.58 -24.06 -53.24
CA PRO A 100 43.39 -25.18 -52.75
C PRO A 100 44.78 -25.20 -53.39
N GLY A 101 45.83 -25.17 -52.56
CA GLY A 101 47.23 -25.22 -53.00
C GLY A 101 47.79 -23.92 -53.59
N LEU A 102 47.05 -22.81 -53.57
CA LEU A 102 47.50 -21.48 -54.00
C LEU A 102 47.59 -20.51 -52.81
N PRO A 103 48.38 -19.42 -52.88
CA PRO A 103 48.33 -18.36 -51.87
C PRO A 103 46.99 -17.61 -51.91
N VAL A 104 46.60 -16.99 -50.80
CA VAL A 104 45.41 -16.13 -50.71
C VAL A 104 45.52 -14.99 -51.73
N ARG A 105 44.45 -14.74 -52.47
CA ARG A 105 44.31 -13.64 -53.43
C ARG A 105 43.15 -12.73 -53.04
N SER A 106 43.10 -11.54 -53.61
CA SER A 106 41.94 -10.65 -53.49
C SER A 106 41.13 -10.68 -54.78
N LEU A 107 39.83 -10.93 -54.67
CA LEU A 107 38.87 -10.76 -55.75
C LEU A 107 38.71 -9.26 -56.02
N THR A 108 39.03 -8.83 -57.23
CA THR A 108 38.87 -7.43 -57.67
C THR A 108 37.40 -7.06 -57.87
N PRO A 109 37.05 -5.75 -57.98
CA PRO A 109 35.66 -5.30 -58.05
C PRO A 109 34.78 -6.13 -58.99
N SER A 110 33.81 -6.83 -58.42
CA SER A 110 32.91 -7.71 -59.14
C SER A 110 31.73 -8.12 -58.27
N THR A 111 30.62 -8.50 -58.91
CA THR A 111 29.56 -9.26 -58.25
C THR A 111 29.86 -10.74 -58.42
N ALA A 112 29.90 -11.47 -57.31
CA ALA A 112 30.20 -12.90 -57.31
C ALA A 112 29.16 -13.68 -56.50
N PRO A 113 28.75 -14.87 -56.97
CA PRO A 113 27.94 -15.77 -56.16
C PRO A 113 28.76 -16.21 -54.94
N ALA A 114 28.15 -16.08 -53.76
CA ALA A 114 28.74 -16.42 -52.48
C ALA A 114 27.87 -17.44 -51.76
N THR A 115 28.47 -18.11 -50.77
CA THR A 115 27.79 -19.01 -49.85
C THR A 115 28.22 -18.68 -48.43
N GLY A 116 27.39 -19.06 -47.47
CA GLY A 116 27.62 -18.80 -46.05
C GLY A 116 26.40 -18.15 -45.42
N ASP A 117 26.57 -17.66 -44.20
CA ASP A 117 25.48 -17.18 -43.37
C ASP A 117 25.90 -15.99 -42.52
N ILE A 118 24.92 -15.17 -42.15
CA ILE A 118 25.02 -14.26 -41.02
C ILE A 118 24.08 -14.75 -39.93
N SER A 119 24.55 -14.75 -38.69
CA SER A 119 23.72 -15.09 -37.54
C SER A 119 23.96 -14.12 -36.38
N SER A 120 22.94 -13.92 -35.56
CA SER A 120 23.04 -13.11 -34.34
C SER A 120 22.31 -13.79 -33.19
N LEU A 121 23.04 -14.03 -32.09
CA LEU A 121 22.48 -14.47 -30.81
C LEU A 121 22.42 -13.26 -29.88
N SER A 122 21.23 -12.90 -29.41
CA SER A 122 21.03 -11.70 -28.63
C SER A 122 20.29 -11.95 -27.32
N PHE A 123 20.63 -11.14 -26.31
CA PHE A 123 19.96 -11.08 -25.02
C PHE A 123 19.54 -9.64 -24.76
N LEU A 124 18.24 -9.38 -24.72
CA LEU A 124 17.68 -8.04 -24.61
C LEU A 124 16.72 -7.94 -23.42
N VAL A 125 16.58 -6.71 -22.91
CA VAL A 125 15.50 -6.33 -22.01
C VAL A 125 14.56 -5.39 -22.76
N ASN A 126 13.28 -5.72 -22.80
CA ASN A 126 12.26 -4.94 -23.50
C ASN A 126 11.28 -4.32 -22.52
N GLY A 127 10.83 -3.09 -22.83
CA GLY A 127 9.66 -2.47 -22.23
C GLY A 127 8.56 -2.32 -23.28
N LEU A 128 7.36 -2.80 -22.98
CA LEU A 128 6.20 -2.78 -23.88
C LEU A 128 5.04 -2.05 -23.23
N PHE A 129 4.22 -1.39 -24.05
CA PHE A 129 2.94 -0.82 -23.66
C PHE A 129 1.83 -1.53 -24.43
N ASP A 130 0.84 -2.03 -23.69
CA ASP A 130 -0.35 -2.64 -24.28
C ASP A 130 -1.46 -1.60 -24.46
N LEU A 131 -2.22 -1.78 -25.54
CA LEU A 131 -3.26 -0.88 -26.01
C LEU A 131 -4.54 -1.70 -26.26
N GLY A 132 -5.60 -1.39 -25.51
CA GLY A 132 -6.91 -2.05 -25.64
C GLY A 132 -7.30 -2.82 -24.39
N ASP A 133 -8.45 -3.49 -24.46
CA ASP A 133 -9.02 -4.24 -23.34
C ASP A 133 -8.47 -5.66 -23.27
N ASP A 134 -8.41 -6.21 -22.05
CA ASP A 134 -7.71 -7.48 -21.80
C ASP A 134 -8.39 -8.73 -22.37
N ASP A 135 -9.70 -8.68 -22.49
CA ASP A 135 -10.55 -9.81 -22.89
C ASP A 135 -10.68 -9.96 -24.41
N GLY A 136 -9.91 -9.19 -25.19
CA GLY A 136 -10.03 -9.10 -26.64
C GLY A 136 -8.69 -9.05 -27.38
N LEU A 137 -8.74 -8.56 -28.63
CA LEU A 137 -7.55 -8.29 -29.43
C LEU A 137 -6.85 -7.05 -28.88
N GLN A 138 -5.64 -7.23 -28.34
CA GLN A 138 -4.80 -6.16 -27.82
C GLN A 138 -3.72 -5.80 -28.84
N GLY A 139 -3.47 -4.51 -29.03
CA GLY A 139 -2.26 -4.02 -29.70
C GLY A 139 -1.16 -3.79 -28.68
N PHE A 140 0.10 -3.85 -29.11
CA PHE A 140 1.21 -3.44 -28.25
C PHE A 140 2.32 -2.78 -29.07
N ILE A 141 3.07 -1.91 -28.41
CA ILE A 141 4.28 -1.29 -28.97
C ILE A 141 5.37 -1.23 -27.90
N GLY A 142 6.62 -1.23 -28.31
CA GLY A 142 7.72 -1.01 -27.39
C GLY A 142 9.07 -1.22 -28.03
N GLY A 143 10.06 -1.48 -27.19
CA GLY A 143 11.42 -1.69 -27.65
C GLY A 143 12.31 -2.17 -26.52
N GLY A 144 13.53 -2.54 -26.90
CA GLY A 144 14.49 -3.06 -25.96
C GLY A 144 15.91 -2.83 -26.39
N VAL A 145 16.80 -3.06 -25.44
CA VAL A 145 18.24 -2.89 -25.59
C VAL A 145 18.96 -4.06 -24.93
N GLY A 146 20.15 -4.37 -25.42
CA GLY A 146 20.92 -5.45 -24.86
C GLY A 146 22.23 -5.67 -25.59
N VAL A 147 22.66 -6.94 -25.54
CA VAL A 147 23.91 -7.38 -26.16
C VAL A 147 23.60 -8.43 -27.22
N ALA A 148 24.39 -8.41 -28.28
CA ALA A 148 24.29 -9.39 -29.33
C ALA A 148 25.67 -9.83 -29.77
N ARG A 149 25.80 -11.13 -30.05
CA ARG A 149 26.95 -11.69 -30.74
C ARG A 149 26.56 -11.98 -32.17
N THR A 150 27.13 -11.24 -33.10
CA THR A 150 26.89 -11.37 -34.54
C THR A 150 28.07 -12.08 -35.18
N GLN A 151 27.80 -13.15 -35.92
CA GLN A 151 28.78 -13.93 -36.64
C GLN A 151 28.46 -13.85 -38.13
N ALA A 152 29.49 -13.70 -38.96
CA ALA A 152 29.35 -13.78 -40.42
C ALA A 152 30.39 -14.74 -40.98
N SER A 153 29.93 -15.61 -41.89
CA SER A 153 30.75 -16.53 -42.65
C SER A 153 30.46 -16.34 -44.14
N ILE A 154 31.48 -16.02 -44.93
CA ILE A 154 31.34 -15.77 -46.38
C ILE A 154 32.42 -16.53 -47.13
N SER A 155 31.99 -17.37 -48.06
CA SER A 155 32.83 -18.12 -48.99
C SER A 155 32.45 -17.79 -50.43
N ILE A 156 33.43 -17.73 -51.33
CA ILE A 156 33.16 -17.56 -52.77
C ILE A 156 33.25 -18.92 -53.47
N ASN A 157 32.27 -19.22 -54.33
CA ASN A 157 32.29 -20.41 -55.17
C ASN A 157 33.40 -20.35 -56.25
N PRO A 158 34.14 -21.45 -56.51
CA PRO A 158 33.96 -22.81 -56.00
C PRO A 158 34.87 -23.17 -54.82
N THR A 159 35.49 -22.19 -54.14
CA THR A 159 36.57 -22.46 -53.18
C THR A 159 36.11 -23.10 -51.89
N ASN A 160 34.87 -22.81 -51.46
CA ASN A 160 34.27 -23.24 -50.19
C ASN A 160 35.19 -23.02 -48.96
N THR A 161 36.16 -22.11 -49.08
CA THR A 161 37.04 -21.69 -47.98
C THR A 161 36.58 -20.30 -47.57
N PRO A 162 36.21 -20.07 -46.30
CA PRO A 162 35.71 -18.77 -45.86
C PRO A 162 36.77 -17.69 -46.08
N GLY A 163 36.41 -16.67 -46.85
CA GLY A 163 37.16 -15.42 -46.91
C GLY A 163 36.89 -14.54 -45.70
N LEU A 164 35.71 -14.70 -45.10
CA LEU A 164 35.32 -14.11 -43.82
C LEU A 164 34.73 -15.23 -42.96
N ASP A 165 35.21 -15.38 -41.72
CA ASP A 165 34.60 -16.22 -40.68
C ASP A 165 35.01 -15.62 -39.34
N ASP A 166 34.19 -14.68 -38.86
CA ASP A 166 34.47 -13.95 -37.63
C ASP A 166 33.17 -13.58 -36.92
N SER A 167 33.28 -13.21 -35.64
CA SER A 167 32.15 -12.79 -34.83
C SER A 167 32.53 -11.65 -33.91
N ASP A 168 31.62 -10.70 -33.76
CA ASP A 168 31.75 -9.61 -32.80
C ASP A 168 30.61 -9.60 -31.77
N THR A 169 30.86 -9.02 -30.60
CA THR A 169 29.84 -8.85 -29.56
C THR A 169 29.69 -7.38 -29.23
N GLY A 170 28.52 -6.84 -29.58
CA GLY A 170 28.24 -5.42 -29.51
C GLY A 170 26.92 -5.11 -28.82
N PHE A 171 26.61 -3.82 -28.83
CA PHE A 171 25.32 -3.30 -28.43
C PHE A 171 24.27 -3.62 -29.49
N ALA A 172 23.06 -3.96 -29.04
CA ALA A 172 21.92 -4.14 -29.93
C ALA A 172 20.67 -3.53 -29.33
N TRP A 173 19.77 -3.10 -30.22
CA TRP A 173 18.46 -2.57 -29.85
C TRP A 173 17.39 -3.03 -30.83
N GLN A 174 16.14 -2.96 -30.38
CA GLN A 174 14.99 -3.35 -31.19
C GLN A 174 13.76 -2.51 -30.91
N LEU A 175 12.88 -2.45 -31.90
CA LEU A 175 11.52 -1.93 -31.80
C LEU A 175 10.54 -3.06 -32.11
N LEU A 176 9.48 -3.11 -31.30
CA LEU A 176 8.47 -4.15 -31.34
C LEU A 176 7.10 -3.49 -31.50
N GLY A 177 6.28 -4.08 -32.35
CA GLY A 177 4.89 -3.69 -32.51
C GLY A 177 4.08 -4.87 -32.97
N GLY A 178 2.89 -5.07 -32.41
CA GLY A 178 2.14 -6.27 -32.72
C GLY A 178 0.74 -6.28 -32.16
N VAL A 179 0.11 -7.43 -32.32
CA VAL A 179 -1.20 -7.74 -31.75
C VAL A 179 -1.15 -9.08 -31.04
N ARG A 180 -1.87 -9.21 -29.92
CA ARG A 180 -2.06 -10.46 -29.20
C ARG A 180 -3.55 -10.65 -28.89
N ALA A 181 -3.99 -11.90 -28.81
CA ALA A 181 -5.34 -12.24 -28.43
C ALA A 181 -5.36 -13.48 -27.53
N PRO A 182 -6.25 -13.52 -26.52
CA PRO A 182 -6.49 -14.71 -25.72
C PRO A 182 -7.02 -15.85 -26.58
N LEU A 183 -6.35 -17.00 -26.55
CA LEU A 183 -6.92 -18.27 -27.04
C LEU A 183 -7.65 -19.01 -25.91
N THR A 184 -7.13 -18.88 -24.69
CA THR A 184 -7.70 -19.42 -23.44
C THR A 184 -7.36 -18.48 -22.29
N ASP A 185 -7.83 -18.77 -21.08
CA ASP A 185 -7.51 -18.00 -19.87
C ASP A 185 -6.00 -17.91 -19.59
N ARG A 186 -5.19 -18.84 -20.11
CA ARG A 186 -3.74 -18.92 -19.86
C ARG A 186 -2.86 -18.86 -21.09
N ILE A 187 -3.45 -18.91 -22.29
CA ILE A 187 -2.69 -18.98 -23.53
C ILE A 187 -3.12 -17.85 -24.44
N ASP A 188 -2.14 -17.07 -24.87
CA ASP A 188 -2.33 -16.03 -25.89
C ASP A 188 -1.58 -16.41 -27.16
N ALA A 189 -2.19 -16.10 -28.30
CA ALA A 189 -1.51 -16.11 -29.58
C ALA A 189 -1.35 -14.67 -30.07
N GLY A 190 -0.24 -14.41 -30.76
CA GLY A 190 0.04 -13.07 -31.26
C GLY A 190 0.88 -13.08 -32.52
N LEU A 191 0.98 -11.88 -33.06
CA LEU A 191 1.78 -11.56 -34.23
C LEU A 191 2.59 -10.30 -33.91
N THR A 192 3.92 -10.43 -33.99
CA THR A 192 4.87 -9.37 -33.65
C THR A 192 5.66 -8.98 -34.88
N TYR A 193 5.63 -7.71 -35.23
CA TYR A 193 6.64 -7.11 -36.08
C TYR A 193 7.82 -6.65 -35.23
N ARG A 194 9.02 -6.95 -35.71
CA ARG A 194 10.27 -6.58 -35.06
C ARG A 194 11.18 -5.88 -36.04
N PHE A 195 11.67 -4.72 -35.65
CA PHE A 195 12.87 -4.12 -36.21
C PHE A 195 14.02 -4.36 -35.25
N TYR A 196 15.12 -4.94 -35.73
CA TYR A 196 16.29 -5.26 -34.92
C TYR A 196 17.55 -4.66 -35.54
N ASN A 197 18.43 -4.12 -34.70
CA ASN A 197 19.67 -3.48 -35.11
C ASN A 197 20.81 -3.82 -34.12
N ALA A 198 21.88 -4.44 -34.62
CA ALA A 198 23.16 -4.56 -33.93
C ALA A 198 24.15 -3.57 -34.54
N GLU A 199 24.67 -2.67 -33.71
CA GLU A 199 25.55 -1.57 -34.14
C GLU A 199 27.02 -2.00 -34.12
N ASP A 200 27.82 -1.31 -34.94
CA ASP A 200 29.28 -1.36 -34.91
C ASP A 200 29.87 -2.77 -34.93
N VAL A 201 29.35 -3.63 -35.81
CA VAL A 201 29.83 -5.00 -36.00
C VAL A 201 31.19 -4.94 -36.69
N GLN A 202 32.25 -5.26 -35.93
CA GLN A 202 33.63 -5.24 -36.40
C GLN A 202 34.15 -6.66 -36.65
N LEU A 203 34.41 -6.99 -37.90
CA LEU A 203 34.88 -8.30 -38.32
C LEU A 203 36.24 -8.21 -39.00
N VAL A 204 36.96 -9.33 -39.03
CA VAL A 204 38.25 -9.43 -39.70
C VAL A 204 38.21 -10.53 -40.75
N ASP A 205 38.58 -10.18 -41.99
CA ASP A 205 38.66 -11.16 -43.07
C ASP A 205 39.97 -11.99 -43.02
N LEU A 206 40.09 -12.96 -43.92
CA LEU A 206 41.25 -13.85 -44.02
C LEU A 206 42.58 -13.12 -44.32
N LEU A 207 42.51 -11.92 -44.91
CA LEU A 207 43.69 -11.08 -45.20
C LEU A 207 44.03 -10.12 -44.06
N GLY A 208 43.21 -10.09 -43.00
CA GLY A 208 43.38 -9.18 -41.86
C GLY A 208 42.81 -7.78 -42.11
N ASN A 209 41.99 -7.59 -43.15
CA ASN A 209 41.27 -6.34 -43.35
C ASN A 209 40.19 -6.18 -42.27
N SER A 210 39.99 -4.95 -41.82
CA SER A 210 38.90 -4.62 -40.90
C SER A 210 37.63 -4.34 -41.70
N LEU A 211 36.53 -5.01 -41.35
CA LEU A 211 35.20 -4.82 -41.90
C LEU A 211 34.31 -4.26 -40.80
N GLU A 212 33.81 -3.05 -40.99
CA GLU A 212 32.90 -2.40 -40.06
C GLU A 212 31.52 -2.27 -40.72
N GLY A 213 30.48 -2.73 -40.03
CA GLY A 213 29.11 -2.69 -40.55
C GLY A 213 28.08 -2.75 -39.44
N ARG A 214 26.82 -2.92 -39.81
CA ARG A 214 25.70 -3.03 -38.86
C ARG A 214 24.68 -4.04 -39.33
N PHE A 215 24.25 -4.94 -38.47
CA PHE A 215 23.29 -5.95 -38.85
C PHE A 215 21.86 -5.48 -38.53
N ARG A 216 21.06 -5.27 -39.58
CA ARG A 216 19.65 -4.83 -39.49
C ARG A 216 18.70 -5.84 -40.10
N SER A 217 17.57 -6.06 -39.42
CA SER A 217 16.58 -7.02 -39.86
C SER A 217 15.15 -6.63 -39.49
N HIS A 218 14.22 -7.15 -40.28
CA HIS A 218 12.78 -7.05 -40.09
C HIS A 218 12.18 -8.45 -39.96
N SER A 219 11.61 -8.77 -38.81
CA SER A 219 10.95 -10.06 -38.59
C SER A 219 9.44 -9.89 -38.47
N LEU A 220 8.71 -10.92 -38.92
CA LEU A 220 7.30 -11.11 -38.61
C LEU A 220 7.15 -12.43 -37.84
N LEU A 221 6.82 -12.35 -36.56
CA LEU A 221 6.91 -13.45 -35.62
C LEU A 221 5.52 -13.87 -35.15
N GLY A 222 5.21 -15.16 -35.26
CA GLY A 222 4.11 -15.75 -34.50
C GLY A 222 4.55 -15.98 -33.06
N THR A 223 3.68 -15.65 -32.10
CA THR A 223 3.97 -15.80 -30.67
C THR A 223 2.94 -16.69 -29.99
N LEU A 224 3.41 -17.52 -29.05
CA LEU A 224 2.56 -18.22 -28.08
C LEU A 224 3.03 -17.87 -26.68
N THR A 225 2.12 -17.32 -25.89
CA THR A 225 2.38 -16.89 -24.52
C THR A 225 1.62 -17.78 -23.55
N TYR A 226 2.29 -18.26 -22.52
CA TYR A 226 1.68 -18.92 -21.38
C TYR A 226 1.72 -18.01 -20.17
N ASN A 227 0.55 -17.57 -19.73
CA ASN A 227 0.36 -16.76 -18.54
C ASN A 227 0.18 -17.70 -17.34
N PHE A 228 1.01 -17.53 -16.30
CA PHE A 228 0.94 -18.40 -15.12
C PHE A 228 -0.34 -18.16 -14.30
N GLY A 229 -1.00 -17.00 -14.49
CA GLY A 229 -2.17 -16.57 -13.72
C GLY A 229 -1.79 -16.21 -12.29
N GLU A 230 -2.57 -15.32 -11.66
CA GLU A 230 -2.64 -15.35 -10.20
C GLU A 230 -3.29 -16.66 -9.76
N PRO A 231 -2.84 -17.29 -8.64
CA PRO A 231 -3.63 -18.32 -8.00
C PRO A 231 -5.02 -17.74 -7.74
N ALA A 232 -6.06 -18.39 -8.27
CA ALA A 232 -7.44 -17.95 -8.05
C ALA A 232 -7.59 -17.61 -6.57
N ALA A 233 -7.88 -16.34 -6.28
CA ALA A 233 -8.04 -15.89 -4.91
C ALA A 233 -8.94 -16.91 -4.23
N PRO A 234 -8.50 -17.56 -3.13
CA PRO A 234 -9.29 -18.59 -2.50
C PRO A 234 -10.68 -18.00 -2.30
N PRO A 235 -11.75 -18.71 -2.71
CA PRO A 235 -13.09 -18.14 -2.69
C PRO A 235 -13.28 -17.48 -1.33
N PRO A 236 -13.78 -16.23 -1.29
CA PRO A 236 -13.95 -15.54 -0.02
C PRO A 236 -14.63 -16.53 0.92
N PRO A 237 -14.10 -16.72 2.14
CA PRO A 237 -14.64 -17.70 3.05
C PRO A 237 -16.16 -17.50 3.08
N PRO A 238 -16.96 -18.57 2.92
CA PRO A 238 -18.41 -18.43 2.87
C PRO A 238 -18.82 -17.52 4.02
N PRO A 239 -19.69 -16.51 3.76
CA PRO A 239 -20.12 -15.61 4.80
C PRO A 239 -20.49 -16.47 6.01
N PRO A 240 -19.98 -16.14 7.22
CA PRO A 240 -20.26 -16.96 8.38
C PRO A 240 -21.75 -17.22 8.40
N PRO A 241 -22.19 -18.48 8.62
CA PRO A 241 -23.60 -18.80 8.60
C PRO A 241 -24.32 -17.76 9.45
N PRO A 242 -25.45 -17.19 8.97
CA PRO A 242 -26.17 -16.20 9.73
C PRO A 242 -26.31 -16.75 11.15
N PRO A 243 -25.97 -15.94 12.17
CA PRO A 243 -26.04 -16.42 13.54
C PRO A 243 -27.42 -17.08 13.71
N PRO A 244 -27.47 -18.29 14.31
CA PRO A 244 -28.74 -18.98 14.49
C PRO A 244 -29.74 -17.97 15.06
N PRO A 245 -31.01 -18.00 14.61
CA PRO A 245 -32.04 -17.13 15.16
C PRO A 245 -31.87 -17.16 16.68
N PRO A 246 -31.78 -16.00 17.34
CA PRO A 246 -31.63 -15.99 18.78
C PRO A 246 -32.72 -16.92 19.34
N PRO A 247 -32.38 -17.85 20.24
CA PRO A 247 -33.37 -18.72 20.84
C PRO A 247 -34.54 -17.85 21.32
N PRO A 248 -35.80 -18.32 21.20
CA PRO A 248 -36.94 -17.57 21.70
C PRO A 248 -36.58 -17.08 23.10
N PRO A 249 -36.77 -15.78 23.39
CA PRO A 249 -36.27 -15.19 24.61
C PRO A 249 -36.71 -16.09 25.79
N PRO A 250 -35.78 -16.45 26.68
CA PRO A 250 -36.15 -17.16 27.90
C PRO A 250 -37.29 -16.38 28.57
N PRO A 251 -38.23 -17.07 29.25
CA PRO A 251 -39.24 -16.37 30.05
C PRO A 251 -38.53 -15.30 30.89
N PRO A 252 -39.03 -14.06 30.90
CA PRO A 252 -38.29 -12.93 31.43
C PRO A 252 -37.77 -13.26 32.83
N PRO A 253 -36.47 -13.07 33.10
CA PRO A 253 -35.95 -13.22 34.45
C PRO A 253 -36.74 -12.29 35.39
N PRO A 254 -36.96 -12.70 36.66
CA PRO A 254 -37.60 -11.82 37.63
C PRO A 254 -36.90 -10.46 37.62
N PRO A 255 -37.65 -9.34 37.67
CA PRO A 255 -37.09 -8.02 37.49
C PRO A 255 -35.89 -7.80 38.43
N PRO A 256 -34.82 -7.14 37.97
CA PRO A 256 -33.69 -6.79 38.83
C PRO A 256 -34.24 -6.07 40.08
N PRO A 257 -33.71 -6.34 41.29
CA PRO A 257 -34.09 -5.56 42.45
C PRO A 257 -33.89 -4.07 42.12
N PRO A 258 -34.86 -3.19 42.45
CA PRO A 258 -34.77 -1.78 42.16
C PRO A 258 -33.42 -1.22 42.61
N PRO A 259 -32.79 -0.29 41.85
CA PRO A 259 -31.57 0.37 42.29
C PRO A 259 -31.74 0.86 43.73
N ALA A 260 -30.84 0.46 44.63
CA ALA A 260 -30.90 0.90 46.03
C ALA A 260 -30.89 2.43 46.06
N VAL A 261 -31.94 3.02 46.64
CA VAL A 261 -32.08 4.47 46.78
C VAL A 261 -30.89 4.97 47.60
N LYS A 262 -29.99 5.75 46.98
CA LYS A 262 -28.86 6.35 47.69
C LYS A 262 -29.38 7.46 48.61
N CYS A 263 -29.05 7.37 49.89
CA CYS A 263 -29.34 8.42 50.87
C CYS A 263 -28.55 9.70 50.53
N ASN A 264 -29.23 10.83 50.37
CA ASN A 264 -28.58 12.13 50.24
C ASN A 264 -28.24 12.67 51.64
N THR A 265 -26.97 12.67 52.02
CA THR A 265 -26.52 12.93 53.40
C THR A 265 -26.44 14.42 53.79
N GLY A 266 -26.85 15.35 52.92
CA GLY A 266 -26.74 16.79 53.15
C GLY A 266 -25.34 17.35 52.85
N PRO A 267 -24.99 18.56 53.33
CA PRO A 267 -25.72 19.35 54.32
C PRO A 267 -26.91 20.14 53.74
N TYR A 268 -28.04 20.16 54.47
CA TYR A 268 -29.13 21.11 54.24
C TYR A 268 -28.94 22.29 55.18
N ILE A 269 -28.86 23.52 54.64
CA ILE A 269 -28.52 24.72 55.41
C ILE A 269 -29.75 25.61 55.54
N VAL A 270 -30.16 25.88 56.77
CA VAL A 270 -31.30 26.74 57.11
C VAL A 270 -30.78 28.06 57.65
N PHE A 271 -31.15 29.18 57.03
CA PHE A 271 -30.75 30.51 57.49
C PHE A 271 -31.81 31.17 58.38
N PHE A 272 -31.35 32.05 59.25
CA PHE A 272 -32.19 32.76 60.21
C PHE A 272 -32.02 34.27 60.13
N ASN A 273 -33.09 34.97 60.47
CA ASN A 273 -33.06 36.41 60.65
C ASN A 273 -32.18 36.80 61.85
N TRP A 274 -31.76 38.06 61.85
CA TRP A 274 -30.96 38.60 62.95
C TRP A 274 -31.74 38.53 64.26
N ASP A 275 -31.08 38.04 65.32
CA ASP A 275 -31.68 37.89 66.65
C ASP A 275 -33.00 37.11 66.70
N ARG A 276 -33.08 36.07 65.88
CA ARG A 276 -34.28 35.26 65.66
C ARG A 276 -33.97 33.78 65.53
N SER A 277 -34.90 32.95 65.97
CA SER A 277 -34.87 31.47 65.85
C SER A 277 -36.14 30.89 65.24
N ASP A 278 -37.09 31.73 64.83
CA ASP A 278 -38.26 31.30 64.08
C ASP A 278 -37.88 30.80 62.68
N ILE A 279 -38.60 29.78 62.22
CA ILE A 279 -38.45 29.21 60.88
C ILE A 279 -39.20 30.10 59.89
N THR A 280 -38.48 30.76 59.00
CA THR A 280 -39.08 31.55 57.91
C THR A 280 -39.72 30.63 56.85
N PRO A 281 -40.58 31.14 55.96
CA PRO A 281 -41.13 30.35 54.85
C PRO A 281 -40.05 29.72 53.95
N GLU A 282 -38.94 30.42 53.72
CA GLU A 282 -37.81 29.94 52.92
C GLU A 282 -37.06 28.83 53.66
N ALA A 283 -36.82 29.02 54.96
CA ALA A 283 -36.26 27.99 55.83
C ALA A 283 -37.14 26.73 55.87
N ALA A 284 -38.46 26.91 55.91
CA ALA A 284 -39.44 25.82 55.89
C ALA A 284 -39.36 25.01 54.58
N GLN A 285 -39.14 25.65 53.44
CA GLN A 285 -38.93 24.95 52.16
C GLN A 285 -37.68 24.07 52.19
N VAL A 286 -36.55 24.58 52.69
CA VAL A 286 -35.32 23.80 52.84
C VAL A 286 -35.51 22.63 53.80
N LEU A 287 -36.21 22.86 54.92
CA LEU A 287 -36.52 21.81 55.88
C LEU A 287 -37.46 20.75 55.33
N ASN A 288 -38.45 21.11 54.51
CA ASN A 288 -39.30 20.14 53.83
C ASN A 288 -38.47 19.25 52.89
N ASN A 289 -37.54 19.84 52.12
CA ASN A 289 -36.64 19.09 51.27
C ASN A 289 -35.73 18.15 52.08
N ALA A 290 -35.23 18.62 53.23
CA ALA A 290 -34.44 17.81 54.14
C ALA A 290 -35.27 16.62 54.67
N VAL A 291 -36.53 16.84 55.08
CA VAL A 291 -37.44 15.77 55.53
C VAL A 291 -37.74 14.77 54.42
N SER A 292 -38.03 15.24 53.21
CA SER A 292 -38.25 14.35 52.06
C SER A 292 -37.00 13.53 51.74
N ALA A 293 -35.81 14.11 51.82
CA ALA A 293 -34.56 13.37 51.62
C ALA A 293 -34.32 12.33 52.71
N TYR A 294 -34.70 12.61 53.96
CA TYR A 294 -34.59 11.65 55.06
C TYR A 294 -35.42 10.38 54.82
N GLN A 295 -36.58 10.47 54.15
CA GLN A 295 -37.40 9.29 53.81
C GLN A 295 -36.64 8.29 52.94
N ASN A 296 -35.72 8.77 52.10
CA ASN A 296 -34.85 7.95 51.26
C ASN A 296 -33.61 7.42 52.02
N CYS A 297 -33.36 7.90 53.23
CA CYS A 297 -32.24 7.52 54.09
C CYS A 297 -32.60 6.45 55.14
N GLY A 298 -33.86 5.99 55.14
CA GLY A 298 -34.35 4.99 56.08
C GLY A 298 -34.25 5.47 57.53
N SER A 299 -33.35 4.85 58.29
CA SER A 299 -33.12 5.16 59.70
C SER A 299 -31.71 5.71 59.87
N ALA A 300 -31.42 6.88 59.30
CA ALA A 300 -30.14 7.57 59.48
C ALA A 300 -30.15 8.42 60.77
N SER A 301 -28.99 8.63 61.39
CA SER A 301 -28.83 9.69 62.42
C SER A 301 -28.84 11.06 61.75
N VAL A 302 -29.41 12.05 62.43
CA VAL A 302 -29.50 13.45 62.01
C VAL A 302 -28.70 14.30 62.99
N MET A 303 -27.79 15.14 62.49
CA MET A 303 -27.09 16.13 63.30
C MET A 303 -27.52 17.54 62.92
N LEU A 304 -27.82 18.35 63.93
CA LEU A 304 -28.11 19.78 63.80
C LEU A 304 -26.96 20.60 64.37
N ALA A 305 -26.19 21.25 63.50
CA ALA A 305 -25.11 22.15 63.91
C ALA A 305 -25.58 23.60 63.80
N GLY A 306 -25.76 24.26 64.94
CA GLY A 306 -26.33 25.60 65.03
C GLY A 306 -25.28 26.69 65.18
N TYR A 307 -25.41 27.76 64.39
CA TYR A 307 -24.46 28.86 64.32
C TYR A 307 -25.16 30.24 64.34
N THR A 308 -24.40 31.26 64.73
CA THR A 308 -24.77 32.68 64.72
C THR A 308 -23.72 33.51 64.00
N ASP A 309 -24.04 34.78 63.74
CA ASP A 309 -23.01 35.76 63.40
C ASP A 309 -22.32 36.27 64.67
N ARG A 310 -21.28 37.10 64.50
CA ARG A 310 -20.44 37.62 65.58
C ARG A 310 -20.98 38.92 66.21
N SER A 311 -22.27 39.21 66.05
CA SER A 311 -22.83 40.51 66.45
C SER A 311 -23.29 40.61 67.91
N GLY A 312 -23.11 39.54 68.69
CA GLY A 312 -23.50 39.43 70.10
C GLY A 312 -22.40 38.77 70.93
N THR A 313 -22.58 38.70 72.25
CA THR A 313 -21.60 38.02 73.12
C THR A 313 -21.58 36.51 72.87
N GLU A 314 -20.43 35.86 73.04
CA GLU A 314 -20.27 34.40 72.88
C GLU A 314 -21.36 33.59 73.62
N GLN A 315 -21.61 33.87 74.90
CA GLN A 315 -22.63 33.17 75.70
C GLN A 315 -24.05 33.36 75.12
N TYR A 316 -24.37 34.57 74.66
CA TYR A 316 -25.64 34.86 74.00
C TYR A 316 -25.78 34.07 72.69
N ASN A 317 -24.72 34.06 71.89
CA ASN A 317 -24.66 33.40 70.59
C ASN A 317 -24.78 31.88 70.71
N LEU A 318 -24.13 31.26 71.69
CA LEU A 318 -24.33 29.85 72.04
C LEU A 318 -25.80 29.54 72.39
N GLY A 319 -26.42 30.38 73.24
CA GLY A 319 -27.83 30.24 73.58
C GLY A 319 -28.77 30.41 72.38
N LEU A 320 -28.47 31.35 71.47
CA LEU A 320 -29.27 31.58 70.26
C LEU A 320 -29.12 30.43 69.25
N ALA A 321 -27.91 29.90 69.05
CA ALA A 321 -27.68 28.70 68.25
C ALA A 321 -28.46 27.49 68.79
N ALA A 322 -28.48 27.29 70.12
CA ALA A 322 -29.26 26.22 70.75
C ALA A 322 -30.77 26.38 70.51
N ARG A 323 -31.32 27.60 70.59
CA ARG A 323 -32.74 27.86 70.27
C ARG A 323 -33.05 27.57 68.81
N ARG A 324 -32.16 27.92 67.88
CA ARG A 324 -32.32 27.62 66.44
C ARG A 324 -32.33 26.12 66.17
N ASN A 325 -31.42 25.37 66.79
CA ASN A 325 -31.42 23.91 66.73
C ASN A 325 -32.74 23.34 67.27
N ALA A 326 -33.25 23.85 68.40
CA ALA A 326 -34.53 23.41 68.95
C ALA A 326 -35.70 23.69 68.00
N SER A 327 -35.72 24.84 67.33
CA SER A 327 -36.74 25.17 66.32
C SER A 327 -36.67 24.25 65.10
N VAL A 328 -35.48 23.94 64.60
CA VAL A 328 -35.28 22.97 63.50
C VAL A 328 -35.67 21.56 63.93
N ARG A 329 -35.23 21.12 65.11
CA ARG A 329 -35.59 19.83 65.70
C ARG A 329 -37.11 19.68 65.78
N SER A 330 -37.80 20.65 66.39
CA SER A 330 -39.26 20.65 66.51
C SER A 330 -39.96 20.59 65.15
N TYR A 331 -39.46 21.34 64.15
CA TYR A 331 -40.00 21.34 62.80
C TYR A 331 -39.88 19.97 62.11
N MET A 332 -38.72 19.31 62.26
CA MET A 332 -38.43 18.00 61.69
C MET A 332 -39.19 16.88 62.40
N THR A 333 -39.26 16.91 63.73
CA THR A 333 -40.04 15.93 64.51
C THR A 333 -41.53 16.04 64.22
N GLY A 334 -42.04 17.27 64.04
CA GLY A 334 -43.43 17.50 63.65
C GLY A 334 -43.79 16.95 62.25
N ARG A 335 -42.79 16.57 61.44
CA ARG A 335 -42.95 15.97 60.12
C ARG A 335 -42.53 14.51 60.05
N GLY A 336 -42.42 13.86 61.21
CA GLY A 336 -42.27 12.41 61.32
C GLY A 336 -40.83 11.89 61.43
N ILE A 337 -39.82 12.77 61.58
CA ILE A 337 -38.46 12.33 61.92
C ILE A 337 -38.43 12.00 63.42
N PRO A 338 -38.10 10.76 63.84
CA PRO A 338 -38.13 10.42 65.26
C PRO A 338 -37.09 11.23 66.04
N ASP A 339 -37.50 11.82 67.17
CA ASP A 339 -36.65 12.69 67.99
C ASP A 339 -35.36 11.99 68.45
N ALA A 340 -35.44 10.68 68.74
CA ALA A 340 -34.29 9.85 69.10
C ALA A 340 -33.21 9.74 68.02
N ARG A 341 -33.50 10.15 66.78
CA ARG A 341 -32.54 10.17 65.67
C ARG A 341 -31.82 11.50 65.54
N ILE A 342 -32.24 12.53 66.25
CA ILE A 342 -31.73 13.89 66.12
C ILE A 342 -30.80 14.22 67.29
N SER A 343 -29.53 14.44 66.97
CA SER A 343 -28.57 15.12 67.85
C SER A 343 -28.44 16.59 67.42
N SER A 344 -28.02 17.44 68.35
CA SER A 344 -27.84 18.86 68.07
C SER A 344 -26.72 19.45 68.90
N GLU A 345 -25.91 20.30 68.28
CA GLU A 345 -24.81 21.01 68.92
C GLU A 345 -24.84 22.48 68.53
N ALA A 346 -24.66 23.35 69.53
CA ALA A 346 -24.68 24.79 69.37
C ALA A 346 -23.24 25.32 69.40
N PHE A 347 -22.78 25.81 68.26
CA PHE A 347 -21.44 26.37 68.10
C PHE A 347 -21.40 27.88 68.30
N GLY A 348 -22.57 28.53 68.39
CA GLY A 348 -22.64 29.99 68.54
C GLY A 348 -21.95 30.68 67.37
N GLU A 349 -21.02 31.58 67.66
CA GLU A 349 -20.29 32.34 66.63
C GLU A 349 -19.03 31.64 66.10
N ALA A 350 -18.72 30.44 66.59
CA ALA A 350 -17.59 29.66 66.11
C ALA A 350 -17.80 29.17 64.67
N ASN A 351 -16.71 28.86 63.97
CA ASN A 351 -16.72 28.34 62.60
C ASN A 351 -17.63 29.14 61.64
N PRO A 352 -17.38 30.46 61.48
CA PRO A 352 -18.17 31.29 60.59
C PRO A 352 -18.01 30.77 59.15
N ARG A 353 -19.13 30.61 58.44
CA ARG A 353 -19.15 30.22 57.03
C ARG A 353 -18.52 31.29 56.14
N VAL A 354 -18.74 32.55 56.49
CA VAL A 354 -18.10 33.72 55.90
C VAL A 354 -17.28 34.38 57.01
N PRO A 355 -15.94 34.45 56.90
CA PRO A 355 -15.11 35.10 57.90
C PRO A 355 -15.51 36.57 58.09
N THR A 356 -15.83 36.94 59.34
CA THR A 356 -16.18 38.31 59.70
C THR A 356 -15.44 38.75 60.96
N ALA A 357 -15.20 40.06 61.07
CA ALA A 357 -14.72 40.67 62.31
C ALA A 357 -15.77 40.57 63.41
N ASP A 358 -15.35 40.77 64.66
CA ASP A 358 -16.25 40.81 65.80
C ASP A 358 -17.23 41.99 65.70
N GLY A 359 -18.47 41.80 66.17
CA GLY A 359 -19.57 42.76 66.04
C GLY A 359 -20.25 42.80 64.66
N VAL A 360 -19.73 42.11 63.65
CA VAL A 360 -20.27 42.15 62.27
C VAL A 360 -21.42 41.17 62.09
N ARG A 361 -22.52 41.67 61.50
CA ARG A 361 -23.68 40.87 61.12
C ARG A 361 -23.48 40.25 59.76
N GLU A 362 -23.76 38.95 59.64
CA GLU A 362 -23.64 38.22 58.39
C GLU A 362 -24.73 37.15 58.31
N LEU A 363 -25.59 37.25 57.29
CA LEU A 363 -26.74 36.37 57.10
C LEU A 363 -26.31 34.91 56.91
N GLN A 364 -25.24 34.68 56.16
CA GLN A 364 -24.75 33.33 55.88
C GLN A 364 -24.18 32.64 57.12
N ASN A 365 -23.83 33.37 58.17
CA ASN A 365 -23.35 32.81 59.43
C ASN A 365 -24.50 32.43 60.37
N ARG A 366 -25.67 33.06 60.22
CA ARG A 366 -26.88 32.74 60.99
C ARG A 366 -27.56 31.50 60.43
N ARG A 367 -27.05 30.31 60.75
CA ARG A 367 -27.50 29.07 60.10
C ARG A 367 -27.63 27.89 61.05
N VAL A 368 -28.41 26.89 60.63
CA VAL A 368 -28.35 25.51 61.13
C VAL A 368 -28.03 24.61 59.96
N GLU A 369 -27.01 23.78 60.10
CA GLU A 369 -26.65 22.76 59.12
C GLU A 369 -27.19 21.40 59.55
N ILE A 370 -27.77 20.67 58.61
CA ILE A 370 -28.44 19.38 58.83
C ILE A 370 -27.74 18.33 57.99
N THR A 371 -27.18 17.31 58.62
CA THR A 371 -26.53 16.18 57.94
C THR A 371 -27.12 14.84 58.36
N TYR A 372 -27.07 13.85 57.46
CA TYR A 372 -27.56 12.50 57.69
C TYR A 372 -26.45 11.46 57.60
N GLY A 373 -26.55 10.39 58.39
CA GLY A 373 -25.76 9.17 58.24
C GLY A 373 -24.71 8.94 59.33
N PRO A 374 -23.94 7.84 59.25
CA PRO A 374 -22.93 7.47 60.25
C PRO A 374 -21.92 8.60 60.44
N GLY A 375 -21.69 9.01 61.70
CA GLY A 375 -20.78 10.14 62.02
C GLY A 375 -21.41 11.52 61.94
N SER A 376 -22.70 11.64 61.59
CA SER A 376 -23.45 12.88 61.83
C SER A 376 -23.62 13.05 63.34
N GLY A 377 -22.82 13.94 63.95
CA GLY A 377 -22.96 14.36 65.35
C GLY A 377 -22.26 13.49 66.38
N MET A 378 -21.08 12.94 66.06
CA MET A 378 -20.12 12.41 67.04
C MET A 378 -18.78 13.11 66.92
#